data_AF-A0A923UGU3-F1
#
_entry.id   AF-A0A923UGU3-F1
#
_cell.length_a   1.000
_cell.length_b   1.000
_cell.length_c   1.000
_cell.angle_alpha   90.00
_cell.angle_beta   90.00
_cell.angle_gamma   90.00
#
_symmetry.space_group_name_H-M   'P 1'
#
loop_
_entity.id
_entity.type
_entity.pdbx_description
1 polymer ?
#
loop_
_entity_poly.entity_id
_entity_poly.type
_entity_poly.pdbx_seq_one_letter_code
_entity_poly.pdbx_strand_id
1 'polypeptide(L)'
;MEEINENPLSEDTINIESNSIENIPASISVEMKKTWRDYLFEFTMPFLAVTAAFLLNTEREDYVERNLEKQYIKSIINDFNDDAKLIDGQIIFHKMRVEQMDSLIQMLEFPLSIKDFNRLYYLDKQATRNVTFANNEGTFEQMKNSASLRLIRNQEAANEIIKYYLKIKTINLVEEREKLDQDNYKRIAVQIFDPFASKNLGRRAKNKHPEKVILTISEDKHLLRQLAGYIQYLNMSRIRLIFLKQDLKQSGQALIGKLRKIYKL
;
A
#
# COMPACT_ATOMS: atom_id res chain seq x y z
N MET A 1 -11.20 54.83 32.60
CA MET A 1 -12.53 54.22 32.41
C MET A 1 -12.33 53.25 31.26
N GLU A 2 -12.17 51.95 31.45
CA GLU A 2 -12.92 51.02 32.29
C GLU A 2 -12.03 49.80 32.55
N GLU A 3 -12.13 49.25 33.76
CA GLU A 3 -11.26 48.20 34.31
C GLU A 3 -11.57 46.80 33.79
N ILE A 4 -10.52 45.99 33.94
CA ILE A 4 -10.41 44.55 33.70
C ILE A 4 -11.42 43.78 34.58
N ASN A 5 -12.12 42.81 34.00
CA ASN A 5 -12.89 41.81 34.75
C ASN A 5 -12.47 40.40 34.30
N GLU A 6 -11.38 39.92 34.86
CA GLU A 6 -11.13 38.48 34.98
C GLU A 6 -11.56 38.07 36.40
N ASN A 7 -12.50 37.13 36.44
CA ASN A 7 -13.12 36.59 37.64
C ASN A 7 -12.29 35.39 38.16
N PRO A 8 -11.65 35.45 39.34
CA PRO A 8 -11.18 34.25 40.01
C PRO A 8 -12.28 33.71 40.93
N LEU A 9 -12.66 32.45 40.72
CA LEU A 9 -13.52 31.68 41.63
C LEU A 9 -12.93 31.71 43.05
N SER A 10 -13.66 32.33 43.98
CA SER A 10 -13.36 32.38 45.41
C SER A 10 -13.71 31.05 46.10
N GLU A 11 -12.82 30.60 46.97
CA GLU A 11 -13.04 29.52 47.93
C GLU A 11 -14.15 29.89 48.93
N ASP A 12 -15.29 29.22 48.85
CA ASP A 12 -16.29 29.23 49.92
C ASP A 12 -15.86 28.25 51.02
N THR A 13 -15.38 28.79 52.13
CA THR A 13 -15.14 28.06 53.37
C THR A 13 -16.47 27.61 54.00
N ILE A 14 -16.77 26.31 53.92
CA ILE A 14 -17.87 25.69 54.67
C ILE A 14 -17.36 25.40 56.09
N ASN A 15 -17.85 26.18 57.05
CA ASN A 15 -17.60 26.01 58.47
C ASN A 15 -18.61 24.99 59.03
N ILE A 16 -18.17 23.76 59.34
CA ILE A 16 -19.00 22.76 60.03
C ILE A 16 -18.54 22.69 61.48
N GLU A 17 -19.41 23.16 62.37
CA GLU A 17 -19.28 23.07 63.82
C GLU A 17 -19.09 21.61 64.26
N SER A 18 -18.04 21.41 65.07
CA SER A 18 -17.77 20.18 65.80
C SER A 18 -18.76 20.02 66.95
N ASN A 19 -19.76 19.15 66.81
CA ASN A 19 -20.50 18.63 67.95
C ASN A 19 -20.64 17.11 67.88
N SER A 20 -20.05 16.47 68.91
CA SER A 20 -20.41 15.17 69.50
C SER A 20 -20.47 13.95 68.58
N ILE A 21 -19.31 13.29 68.39
CA ILE A 21 -19.27 11.85 68.11
C ILE A 21 -19.28 11.13 69.46
N GLU A 22 -20.44 10.53 69.76
CA GLU A 22 -20.66 9.57 70.82
C GLU A 22 -19.69 8.39 70.69
N ASN A 23 -19.20 7.92 71.85
CA ASN A 23 -18.18 6.88 72.02
C ASN A 23 -18.45 5.61 71.20
N ILE A 24 -17.64 5.39 70.16
CA ILE A 24 -17.39 4.03 69.62
C ILE A 24 -16.43 3.36 70.61
N PRO A 25 -16.75 2.18 71.20
CA PRO A 25 -15.82 1.51 72.09
C PRO A 25 -14.54 1.20 71.32
N ALA A 26 -13.41 1.66 71.87
CA ALA A 26 -12.08 1.38 71.36
C ALA A 26 -11.96 -0.12 71.09
N SER A 27 -11.76 -0.48 69.82
CA SER A 27 -11.39 -1.82 69.44
C SER A 27 -10.12 -2.18 70.22
N ILE A 28 -10.21 -3.22 71.05
CA ILE A 28 -9.09 -3.79 71.77
C ILE A 28 -8.09 -4.25 70.71
N SER A 29 -7.06 -3.44 70.46
CA SER A 29 -5.88 -3.85 69.71
C SER A 29 -5.12 -4.83 70.59
N VAL A 30 -5.41 -6.12 70.41
CA VAL A 30 -4.60 -7.20 70.98
C VAL A 30 -3.20 -7.04 70.41
N GLU A 31 -2.29 -6.50 71.22
CA GLU A 31 -0.88 -6.32 70.86
C GLU A 31 -0.20 -7.70 70.87
N MET A 32 -0.37 -8.42 69.76
CA MET A 32 0.38 -9.66 69.52
C MET A 32 1.86 -9.31 69.40
N LYS A 33 2.71 -9.92 70.23
CA LYS A 33 4.16 -9.80 70.11
C LYS A 33 4.59 -10.21 68.71
N LYS A 34 5.01 -9.24 67.90
CA LYS A 34 5.56 -9.49 66.56
C LYS A 34 6.78 -10.38 66.69
N THR A 35 6.73 -11.51 66.01
CA THR A 35 7.86 -12.39 65.84
C THR A 35 8.72 -11.90 64.68
N TRP A 36 10.00 -12.28 64.64
CA TRP A 36 10.89 -11.92 63.52
C TRP A 36 10.32 -12.33 62.14
N ARG A 37 9.48 -13.37 62.11
CA ARG A 37 8.75 -13.83 60.91
C ARG A 37 7.77 -12.78 60.43
N ASP A 38 7.06 -12.10 61.33
CA ASP A 38 6.09 -11.08 60.98
C ASP A 38 6.77 -9.88 60.33
N TYR A 39 7.93 -9.46 60.84
CA TYR A 39 8.74 -8.40 60.21
C TYR A 39 9.27 -8.82 58.83
N LEU A 40 9.68 -10.08 58.66
CA LEU A 40 10.10 -10.60 57.35
C LEU A 40 8.94 -10.60 56.35
N PHE A 41 7.73 -10.99 56.77
CA PHE A 41 6.54 -10.96 55.92
C PHE A 41 6.10 -9.53 55.61
N GLU A 42 6.15 -8.59 56.55
CA GLU A 42 5.84 -7.17 56.31
C GLU A 42 6.81 -6.52 55.31
N PHE A 43 8.09 -6.91 55.35
CA PHE A 43 9.08 -6.45 54.36
C PHE A 43 8.91 -7.13 52.99
N THR A 44 8.69 -8.45 52.97
CA THR A 44 8.63 -9.23 51.73
C THR A 44 7.29 -9.10 50.99
N MET A 45 6.19 -8.82 51.68
CA MET A 45 4.85 -8.77 51.09
C MET A 45 4.68 -7.67 50.04
N PRO A 46 5.08 -6.40 50.28
CA PRO A 46 5.06 -5.36 49.24
C PRO A 46 5.99 -5.69 48.08
N PHE A 47 7.17 -6.25 48.35
CA PHE A 47 8.13 -6.66 47.32
C PHE A 47 7.56 -7.76 46.41
N LEU A 48 6.93 -8.78 47.00
CA LEU A 48 6.25 -9.85 46.26
C LEU A 48 5.07 -9.32 45.46
N ALA A 49 4.30 -8.37 46.00
CA ALA A 49 3.18 -7.76 45.29
C ALA A 49 3.65 -7.01 44.03
N VAL A 50 4.69 -6.18 44.15
CA VAL A 50 5.27 -5.44 43.00
C VAL A 50 5.90 -6.41 41.99
N THR A 51 6.61 -7.44 42.46
CA THR A 51 7.22 -8.45 41.59
C THR A 51 6.16 -9.25 40.82
N ALA A 52 5.10 -9.69 41.50
CA ALA A 52 3.99 -10.40 40.87
C ALA A 52 3.25 -9.52 39.85
N ALA A 53 3.03 -8.24 40.16
CA ALA A 53 2.42 -7.30 39.23
C ALA A 53 3.28 -7.12 37.96
N PHE A 54 4.61 -7.01 38.11
CA PHE A 54 5.53 -6.92 36.98
C PHE A 54 5.54 -8.20 36.12
N LEU A 55 5.60 -9.38 36.74
CA LEU A 55 5.56 -10.66 36.01
C LEU A 55 4.24 -10.85 35.27
N LEU A 56 3.11 -10.53 35.91
CA LEU A 56 1.79 -10.64 35.30
C LEU A 56 1.64 -9.69 34.10
N ASN A 57 2.15 -8.46 34.21
CA ASN A 57 2.14 -7.51 33.12
C ASN A 57 3.01 -7.98 31.95
N THR A 58 4.19 -8.53 32.23
CA THR A 58 5.08 -9.08 31.20
C THR A 58 4.39 -10.22 30.45
N GLU A 59 3.85 -11.21 31.14
CA GLU A 59 3.13 -12.34 30.51
C GLU A 59 1.90 -11.89 29.70
N ARG A 60 1.15 -10.92 30.24
CA ARG A 60 -0.01 -10.35 29.55
C ARG A 60 0.39 -9.63 28.26
N GLU A 61 1.41 -8.79 28.31
CA GLU A 61 1.95 -8.08 27.15
C GLU A 61 2.42 -9.07 26.08
N ASP A 62 3.17 -10.07 26.50
CA ASP A 62 3.72 -11.13 25.66
C ASP A 62 2.61 -11.96 24.97
N TYR A 63 1.50 -12.23 25.68
CA TYR A 63 0.29 -12.84 25.11
C TYR A 63 -0.40 -11.94 24.08
N VAL A 64 -0.57 -10.66 24.38
CA VAL A 64 -1.20 -9.69 23.48
C VAL A 64 -0.38 -9.52 22.20
N GLU A 65 0.94 -9.39 22.32
CA GLU A 65 1.84 -9.26 21.17
C GLU A 65 1.80 -10.48 20.24
N ARG A 66 1.79 -11.70 20.79
CA ARG A 66 1.65 -12.94 20.00
C ARG A 66 0.34 -12.98 19.22
N ASN A 67 -0.74 -12.50 19.82
CA ASN A 67 -2.05 -12.46 19.17
C ASN A 67 -2.07 -11.41 18.05
N LEU A 68 -1.50 -10.23 18.29
CA LEU A 68 -1.37 -9.17 17.30
C LEU A 68 -0.49 -9.61 16.13
N GLU A 69 0.68 -10.22 16.41
CA GLU A 69 1.57 -10.79 15.39
C GLU A 69 0.80 -11.74 14.48
N LYS A 70 0.05 -12.71 15.04
CA LYS A 70 -0.76 -13.64 14.24
C LYS A 70 -1.85 -12.95 13.40
N GLN A 71 -2.49 -11.91 13.93
CA GLN A 71 -3.51 -11.15 13.20
C GLN A 71 -2.90 -10.39 12.01
N TYR A 72 -1.75 -9.75 12.23
CA TYR A 72 -1.02 -9.08 11.15
C TYR A 72 -0.56 -10.06 10.08
N ILE A 73 0.00 -11.22 10.46
CA ILE A 73 0.43 -12.23 9.49
C ILE A 73 -0.75 -12.77 8.66
N LYS A 74 -1.91 -13.00 9.28
CA LYS A 74 -3.13 -13.38 8.53
C LYS A 74 -3.53 -12.29 7.52
N SER A 75 -3.48 -11.03 7.93
CA SER A 75 -3.83 -9.90 7.07
C SER A 75 -2.85 -9.75 5.91
N ILE A 76 -1.54 -9.85 6.17
CA ILE A 76 -0.48 -9.89 5.15
C ILE A 76 -0.70 -11.04 4.16
N ILE A 77 -1.06 -12.24 4.63
CA ILE A 77 -1.35 -13.38 3.76
C ILE A 77 -2.54 -13.07 2.84
N ASN A 78 -3.58 -12.40 3.35
CA ASN A 78 -4.71 -11.99 2.53
C ASN A 78 -4.30 -10.96 1.48
N ASP A 79 -3.53 -9.95 1.88
CA ASP A 79 -2.98 -8.93 0.98
C ASP A 79 -2.19 -9.57 -0.17
N PHE A 80 -1.31 -10.54 0.13
CA PHE A 80 -0.55 -11.28 -0.89
C PHE A 80 -1.44 -12.09 -1.85
N ASN A 81 -2.55 -12.66 -1.38
CA ASN A 81 -3.48 -13.38 -2.23
C ASN A 81 -4.24 -12.45 -3.16
N ASP A 82 -4.60 -11.26 -2.69
CA ASP A 82 -5.28 -10.26 -3.52
C ASP A 82 -4.33 -9.63 -4.53
N ASP A 83 -3.09 -9.31 -4.12
CA ASP A 83 -2.03 -8.86 -5.02
C ASP A 83 -1.77 -9.88 -6.13
N ALA A 84 -1.76 -11.19 -5.82
CA ALA A 84 -1.57 -12.24 -6.82
C ALA A 84 -2.66 -12.22 -7.92
N LYS A 85 -3.93 -11.96 -7.56
CA LYS A 85 -5.03 -11.85 -8.53
C LYS A 85 -4.87 -10.60 -9.40
N LEU A 86 -4.49 -9.47 -8.81
CA LEU A 86 -4.27 -8.22 -9.54
C LEU A 86 -3.11 -8.35 -10.53
N ILE A 87 -2.02 -8.98 -10.09
CA ILE A 87 -0.81 -9.20 -10.90
C ILE A 87 -1.13 -9.99 -12.18
N ASP A 88 -1.97 -11.03 -12.12
CA ASP A 88 -2.30 -11.82 -13.30
C ASP A 88 -2.97 -10.99 -14.40
N GLY A 89 -3.94 -10.16 -14.02
CA GLY A 89 -4.60 -9.24 -14.95
C GLY A 89 -3.62 -8.24 -15.56
N GLN A 90 -2.69 -7.72 -14.76
CA GLN A 90 -1.69 -6.77 -15.23
C GLN A 90 -0.64 -7.38 -16.16
N ILE A 91 -0.19 -8.61 -15.89
CA ILE A 91 0.72 -9.33 -16.78
C ILE A 91 0.08 -9.51 -18.16
N ILE A 92 -1.19 -9.95 -18.20
CA ILE A 92 -1.93 -10.12 -19.46
C ILE A 92 -2.07 -8.77 -20.17
N PHE A 93 -2.42 -7.71 -19.43
CA PHE A 93 -2.52 -6.36 -19.98
C PHE A 93 -1.20 -5.91 -20.61
N HIS A 94 -0.06 -6.01 -19.90
CA HIS A 94 1.23 -5.58 -20.44
C HIS A 94 1.67 -6.42 -21.65
N LYS A 95 1.43 -7.74 -21.66
CA LYS A 95 1.73 -8.60 -22.82
C LYS A 95 0.98 -8.15 -24.06
N MET A 96 -0.33 -7.95 -23.93
CA MET A 96 -1.17 -7.43 -25.02
C MET A 96 -0.70 -6.05 -25.50
N ARG A 97 -0.22 -5.18 -24.59
CA ARG A 97 0.30 -3.86 -24.95
C ARG A 97 1.58 -3.95 -25.75
N VAL A 98 2.51 -4.83 -25.37
CA VAL A 98 3.75 -5.06 -26.10
C VAL A 98 3.46 -5.49 -27.53
N GLU A 99 2.58 -6.48 -27.73
CA GLU A 99 2.17 -6.97 -29.06
C GLU A 99 1.53 -5.86 -29.92
N GLN A 100 0.69 -5.01 -29.30
CA GLN A 100 0.07 -3.86 -29.97
C GLN A 100 1.10 -2.83 -30.42
N MET A 101 2.13 -2.58 -29.62
CA MET A 101 3.21 -1.64 -29.91
C MET A 101 4.17 -2.19 -30.97
N ASP A 102 4.47 -3.48 -30.95
CA ASP A 102 5.26 -4.12 -32.01
C ASP A 102 4.53 -4.03 -33.36
N SER A 103 3.20 -4.24 -33.34
CA SER A 103 2.36 -4.02 -34.53
C SER A 103 2.38 -2.55 -34.99
N LEU A 104 2.36 -1.60 -34.05
CA LEU A 104 2.39 -0.17 -34.37
C LEU A 104 3.71 0.22 -35.05
N ILE A 105 4.85 -0.25 -34.54
CA ILE A 105 6.16 0.00 -35.15
C ILE A 105 6.20 -0.54 -36.59
N GLN A 106 5.79 -1.79 -36.81
CA GLN A 106 5.77 -2.38 -38.14
C GLN A 106 4.91 -1.56 -39.11
N MET A 107 3.74 -1.09 -38.67
CA MET A 107 2.86 -0.28 -39.51
C MET A 107 3.41 1.11 -39.84
N LEU A 108 4.32 1.67 -39.02
CA LEU A 108 4.97 2.94 -39.31
C LEU A 108 6.08 2.81 -40.37
N GLU A 109 6.54 1.60 -40.69
CA GLU A 109 7.62 1.34 -41.65
C GLU A 109 7.14 1.09 -43.09
N PHE A 110 5.87 0.71 -43.28
CA PHE A 110 5.32 0.32 -44.59
C PHE A 110 4.32 1.34 -45.16
N PRO A 111 4.15 1.40 -46.49
CA PRO A 111 3.05 2.16 -47.09
C PRO A 111 1.68 1.57 -46.67
N LEU A 112 0.76 2.42 -46.23
CA LEU A 112 -0.49 2.03 -45.58
C LEU A 112 -1.71 2.11 -46.51
N SER A 113 -2.60 1.12 -46.44
CA SER A 113 -3.96 1.21 -47.00
C SER A 113 -4.93 1.90 -46.02
N ILE A 114 -6.13 2.28 -46.48
CA ILE A 114 -7.18 2.90 -45.63
C ILE A 114 -7.54 2.01 -44.43
N LYS A 115 -7.57 0.68 -44.59
CA LYS A 115 -7.83 -0.26 -43.50
C LYS A 115 -6.70 -0.23 -42.48
N ASP A 116 -5.46 -0.10 -42.94
CA ASP A 116 -4.28 -0.02 -42.10
C ASP A 116 -4.24 1.30 -41.33
N PHE A 117 -4.66 2.41 -41.93
CA PHE A 117 -4.80 3.67 -41.21
C PHE A 117 -5.78 3.56 -40.02
N ASN A 118 -6.96 2.95 -40.20
CA ASN A 118 -7.90 2.76 -39.09
C ASN A 118 -7.28 1.97 -37.94
N ARG A 119 -6.53 0.91 -38.27
CA ARG A 119 -5.82 0.09 -37.28
C ARG A 119 -4.67 0.86 -36.62
N LEU A 120 -3.93 1.67 -37.38
CA LEU A 120 -2.85 2.52 -36.88
C LEU A 120 -3.36 3.52 -35.85
N TYR A 121 -4.42 4.27 -36.17
CA TYR A 121 -5.06 5.21 -35.25
C TYR A 121 -5.65 4.53 -34.01
N TYR A 122 -6.12 3.29 -34.15
CA TYR A 122 -6.53 2.49 -32.98
C TYR A 122 -5.32 2.17 -32.10
N LEU A 123 -4.23 1.65 -32.68
CA LEU A 123 -3.02 1.26 -31.96
C LEU A 123 -2.33 2.45 -31.26
N ASP A 124 -2.31 3.62 -31.90
CA ASP A 124 -1.80 4.86 -31.30
C ASP A 124 -2.54 5.19 -29.99
N LYS A 125 -3.88 5.21 -30.01
CA LYS A 125 -4.68 5.44 -28.79
C LYS A 125 -4.48 4.38 -27.71
N GLN A 126 -4.14 3.17 -28.14
CA GLN A 126 -3.86 2.07 -27.24
C GLN A 126 -2.47 2.21 -26.59
N ALA A 127 -1.51 2.91 -27.21
CA ALA A 127 -0.18 3.17 -26.66
C ALA A 127 -0.22 3.96 -25.35
N THR A 128 -1.18 4.89 -25.24
CA THR A 128 -1.31 5.83 -24.12
C THR A 128 -2.18 5.32 -22.96
N ARG A 129 -2.72 4.10 -23.06
CA ARG A 129 -3.54 3.51 -22.00
C ARG A 129 -2.66 2.76 -21.03
N ASN A 130 -2.84 3.04 -19.74
CA ASN A 130 -2.17 2.33 -18.65
C ASN A 130 -3.14 1.90 -17.55
N VAL A 131 -2.71 0.89 -16.79
CA VAL A 131 -3.39 0.40 -15.60
C VAL A 131 -2.38 0.48 -14.46
N THR A 132 -2.70 1.24 -13.42
CA THR A 132 -1.87 1.37 -12.22
C THR A 132 -1.96 0.09 -11.39
N PHE A 133 -0.85 -0.35 -10.80
CA PHE A 133 -0.87 -1.41 -9.78
C PHE A 133 -1.35 -0.83 -8.44
N ALA A 134 -2.64 -1.01 -8.14
CA ALA A 134 -3.23 -0.64 -6.86
C ALA A 134 -3.13 -1.81 -5.88
N ASN A 135 -1.91 -2.06 -5.40
CA ASN A 135 -1.62 -3.19 -4.53
C ASN A 135 -2.07 -2.93 -3.09
N ASN A 136 -2.26 -4.01 -2.32
CA ASN A 136 -2.77 -3.94 -0.97
C ASN A 136 -1.63 -3.78 0.06
N GLU A 137 -1.25 -2.53 0.35
CA GLU A 137 -0.21 -2.19 1.34
C GLU A 137 -0.77 -1.83 2.72
N GLY A 138 -2.09 -1.88 2.90
CA GLY A 138 -2.75 -1.35 4.10
C GLY A 138 -2.20 -1.93 5.39
N THR A 139 -2.03 -3.26 5.44
CA THR A 139 -1.49 -3.94 6.62
C THR A 139 -0.03 -3.57 6.87
N PHE A 140 0.80 -3.57 5.81
CA PHE A 140 2.23 -3.29 5.96
C PHE A 140 2.51 -1.84 6.35
N GLU A 141 1.79 -0.88 5.75
CA GLU A 141 1.88 0.52 6.13
C GLU A 141 1.37 0.75 7.55
N GLN A 142 0.29 0.07 7.97
CA GLN A 142 -0.16 0.12 9.37
C GLN A 142 0.96 -0.37 10.31
N MET A 143 1.55 -1.53 10.03
CA MET A 143 2.62 -2.10 10.86
C MET A 143 3.88 -1.24 10.89
N LYS A 144 4.22 -0.62 9.76
CA LYS A 144 5.37 0.29 9.64
C LYS A 144 5.13 1.55 10.46
N ASN A 145 3.96 2.17 10.34
CA ASN A 145 3.62 3.42 11.02
C ASN A 145 3.41 3.22 12.54
N SER A 146 2.93 2.05 12.97
CA SER A 146 2.78 1.71 14.38
C SER A 146 4.05 1.10 15.02
N ALA A 147 5.15 1.00 14.26
CA ALA A 147 6.36 0.25 14.64
C ALA A 147 6.09 -1.23 15.04
N SER A 148 4.95 -1.80 14.63
CA SER A 148 4.53 -3.18 14.92
C SER A 148 5.31 -4.24 14.13
N LEU A 149 6.14 -3.84 13.15
CA LEU A 149 7.05 -4.78 12.48
C LEU A 149 7.98 -5.50 13.48
N ARG A 150 8.33 -4.85 14.60
CA ARG A 150 9.15 -5.46 15.67
C ARG A 150 8.46 -6.62 16.37
N LEU A 151 7.13 -6.74 16.25
CA LEU A 151 6.34 -7.81 16.87
C LEU A 151 6.54 -9.15 16.14
N ILE A 152 7.06 -9.14 14.90
CA ILE A 152 7.35 -10.36 14.14
C ILE A 152 8.58 -11.04 14.77
N ARG A 153 8.35 -12.09 15.55
CA ARG A 153 9.41 -12.80 16.29
C ARG A 153 10.35 -13.55 15.36
N ASN A 154 9.82 -14.09 14.27
CA ASN A 154 10.63 -14.74 13.25
C ASN A 154 11.30 -13.69 12.35
N GLN A 155 12.57 -13.37 12.64
CA GLN A 155 13.34 -12.36 11.91
C GLN A 155 13.50 -12.69 10.42
N GLU A 156 13.58 -13.97 10.07
CA GLU A 156 13.67 -14.41 8.67
C GLU A 156 12.37 -14.08 7.91
N ALA A 157 11.22 -14.36 8.53
CA ALA A 157 9.91 -14.02 7.97
C ALA A 157 9.73 -12.50 7.86
N ALA A 158 10.11 -11.73 8.88
CA ALA A 158 10.07 -10.26 8.85
C ALA A 158 10.89 -9.70 7.67
N ASN A 159 12.12 -10.19 7.50
CA ASN A 159 13.00 -9.77 6.42
C ASN A 159 12.45 -10.13 5.03
N GLU A 160 11.81 -11.29 4.88
CA GLU A 160 11.18 -11.67 3.61
C GLU A 160 9.95 -10.84 3.29
N ILE A 161 9.12 -10.51 4.29
CA ILE A 161 8.00 -9.58 4.13
C ILE A 161 8.51 -8.21 3.65
N ILE A 162 9.55 -7.67 4.30
CA ILE A 162 10.14 -6.39 3.88
C ILE A 162 10.67 -6.47 2.44
N LYS A 163 11.38 -7.55 2.09
CA LYS A 163 11.86 -7.77 0.71
C LYS A 163 10.73 -7.82 -0.30
N TYR A 164 9.59 -8.41 0.04
CA TYR A 164 8.41 -8.43 -0.83
C TYR A 164 7.94 -7.00 -1.14
N TYR A 165 7.74 -6.16 -0.12
CA TYR A 165 7.31 -4.77 -0.33
C TYR A 165 8.38 -3.90 -1.03
N LEU A 166 9.67 -4.19 -0.87
CA LEU A 166 10.73 -3.54 -1.67
C LEU A 166 10.63 -3.86 -3.17
N LYS A 167 10.18 -5.07 -3.54
CA LYS A 167 9.92 -5.42 -4.95
C LYS A 167 8.77 -4.60 -5.51
N ILE A 168 7.72 -4.35 -4.73
CA ILE A 168 6.61 -3.47 -5.12
C ILE A 168 7.12 -2.05 -5.36
N LYS A 169 7.92 -1.49 -4.44
CA LYS A 169 8.52 -0.16 -4.65
C LYS A 169 9.31 -0.09 -5.97
N THR A 170 10.02 -1.15 -6.32
CA THR A 170 10.75 -1.24 -7.59
C THR A 170 9.80 -1.25 -8.79
N ILE A 171 8.68 -1.97 -8.71
CA ILE A 171 7.63 -1.95 -9.74
C ILE A 171 7.07 -0.54 -9.92
N ASN A 172 6.73 0.15 -8.82
CA ASN A 172 6.16 1.50 -8.85
C ASN A 172 7.09 2.50 -9.55
N LEU A 173 8.40 2.43 -9.27
CA LEU A 173 9.40 3.27 -9.96
C LEU A 173 9.46 3.01 -11.48
N VAL A 174 9.23 1.77 -11.92
CA VAL A 174 9.15 1.44 -13.35
C VAL A 174 7.84 1.92 -13.96
N GLU A 175 6.71 1.81 -13.24
CA GLU A 175 5.43 2.36 -13.69
C GLU A 175 5.47 3.89 -13.83
N GLU A 176 6.15 4.58 -12.91
CA GLU A 176 6.38 6.03 -13.00
C GLU A 176 7.22 6.41 -14.23
N ARG A 177 8.30 5.66 -14.50
CA ARG A 177 9.08 5.86 -15.72
C ARG A 177 8.25 5.62 -16.99
N GLU A 178 7.45 4.55 -17.02
CA GLU A 178 6.57 4.27 -18.16
C GLU A 178 5.58 5.41 -18.40
N LYS A 179 5.03 6.03 -17.34
CA LYS A 179 4.15 7.21 -17.48
C LYS A 179 4.87 8.38 -18.15
N LEU A 180 6.14 8.64 -17.79
CA LEU A 180 6.94 9.68 -18.43
C LEU A 180 7.17 9.38 -19.92
N ASP A 181 7.51 8.14 -20.26
CA ASP A 181 7.68 7.70 -21.65
C ASP A 181 6.36 7.85 -22.43
N GLN A 182 5.21 7.60 -21.80
CA GLN A 182 3.90 7.81 -22.41
C GLN A 182 3.59 9.28 -22.67
N ASP A 183 3.97 10.17 -21.77
CA ASP A 183 3.76 11.60 -21.97
C ASP A 183 4.65 12.15 -23.09
N ASN A 184 5.89 11.66 -23.20
CA ASN A 184 6.75 11.96 -24.33
C ASN A 184 6.21 11.40 -25.65
N TYR A 185 5.70 10.15 -25.63
CA TYR A 185 5.01 9.54 -26.76
C TYR A 185 3.84 10.44 -27.23
N LYS A 186 2.96 10.87 -26.31
CA LYS A 186 1.80 11.74 -26.64
C LYS A 186 2.23 13.03 -27.33
N ARG A 187 3.29 13.68 -26.83
CA ARG A 187 3.81 14.94 -27.39
C ARG A 187 4.25 14.80 -28.85
N ILE A 188 4.84 13.66 -29.21
CA ILE A 188 5.26 13.37 -30.59
C ILE A 188 4.06 12.88 -31.42
N ALA A 189 3.23 12.01 -30.87
CA ALA A 189 2.08 11.42 -31.55
C ALA A 189 1.10 12.48 -32.07
N VAL A 190 0.81 13.53 -31.29
CA VAL A 190 -0.09 14.63 -31.72
C VAL A 190 0.45 15.44 -32.92
N GLN A 191 1.75 15.39 -33.17
CA GLN A 191 2.36 16.04 -34.35
C GLN A 191 2.34 15.14 -35.59
N ILE A 192 2.13 13.82 -35.41
CA ILE A 192 2.13 12.82 -36.48
C ILE A 192 0.70 12.47 -36.89
N PHE A 193 -0.17 12.25 -35.91
CA PHE A 193 -1.55 11.82 -36.11
C PHE A 193 -2.50 13.02 -36.09
N ASP A 194 -3.38 13.09 -37.09
CA ASP A 194 -4.42 14.12 -37.13
C ASP A 194 -5.45 13.89 -36.00
N PRO A 195 -5.57 14.81 -35.03
CA PRO A 195 -6.53 14.68 -33.94
C PRO A 195 -7.99 14.69 -34.42
N PHE A 196 -8.30 15.24 -35.59
CA PHE A 196 -9.65 15.29 -36.15
C PHE A 196 -10.05 14.00 -36.86
N ALA A 197 -9.09 13.25 -37.42
CA ALA A 197 -9.32 11.90 -37.96
C ALA A 197 -9.94 10.95 -36.92
N SER A 198 -9.49 11.05 -35.67
CA SER A 198 -9.96 10.29 -34.52
C SER A 198 -11.45 10.48 -34.18
N LYS A 199 -11.98 11.71 -34.33
CA LYS A 199 -13.37 12.09 -34.00
C LYS A 199 -14.38 11.53 -35.01
N ASN A 200 -13.93 11.33 -36.25
CA ASN A 200 -14.75 10.82 -37.35
C ASN A 200 -14.87 9.28 -37.35
N LEU A 201 -13.87 8.58 -36.80
CA LEU A 201 -13.90 7.12 -36.61
C LEU A 201 -15.03 6.65 -35.69
N GLY A 202 -15.28 7.37 -34.59
CA GLY A 202 -16.34 7.02 -33.62
C GLY A 202 -17.77 7.36 -34.09
N ARG A 203 -17.93 8.37 -34.96
CA ARG A 203 -19.24 8.81 -35.48
C ARG A 203 -19.75 7.95 -36.63
N ARG A 204 -18.88 7.29 -37.38
CA ARG A 204 -19.25 6.52 -38.59
C ARG A 204 -19.62 5.06 -38.42
N ALA A 205 -19.37 4.45 -37.26
CA ALA A 205 -19.97 3.15 -36.94
C ALA A 205 -21.51 3.18 -37.01
N LYS A 206 -22.13 4.38 -37.03
CA LYS A 206 -23.58 4.59 -37.12
C LYS A 206 -24.11 5.12 -38.46
N ASN A 207 -23.28 5.66 -39.37
CA ASN A 207 -23.76 6.34 -40.59
C ASN A 207 -23.24 5.70 -41.90
N LYS A 208 -24.14 5.40 -42.84
CA LYS A 208 -23.92 4.63 -44.09
C LYS A 208 -23.30 5.40 -45.28
N HIS A 209 -22.83 6.63 -45.11
CA HIS A 209 -22.23 7.42 -46.21
C HIS A 209 -20.79 7.85 -45.91
N PRO A 210 -19.78 7.27 -46.58
CA PRO A 210 -18.38 7.57 -46.35
C PRO A 210 -17.90 8.69 -47.28
N GLU A 211 -18.05 9.96 -46.89
CA GLU A 211 -17.15 11.01 -47.45
C GLU A 211 -15.69 10.61 -47.16
N LYS A 212 -14.82 10.62 -48.16
CA LYS A 212 -13.39 10.28 -48.04
C LYS A 212 -12.74 11.11 -46.92
N VAL A 213 -12.55 10.52 -45.74
CA VAL A 213 -11.64 11.08 -44.75
C VAL A 213 -10.25 10.72 -45.26
N ILE A 214 -9.49 11.72 -45.66
CA ILE A 214 -8.08 11.53 -45.99
C ILE A 214 -7.37 11.35 -44.64
N LEU A 215 -7.21 10.11 -44.21
CA LEU A 215 -6.39 9.76 -43.06
C LEU A 215 -4.94 10.06 -43.46
N THR A 216 -4.44 11.21 -43.03
CA THR A 216 -3.04 11.59 -43.23
C THR A 216 -2.28 11.35 -41.94
N ILE A 217 -1.02 10.95 -42.09
CA ILE A 217 -0.01 11.00 -41.04
C ILE A 217 1.11 11.88 -41.54
N SER A 218 1.85 12.53 -40.63
CA SER A 218 3.05 13.28 -41.03
C SER A 218 4.08 12.34 -41.67
N GLU A 219 4.62 12.74 -42.83
CA GLU A 219 5.71 12.03 -43.52
C GLU A 219 7.10 12.42 -43.00
N ASP A 220 7.17 13.27 -41.97
CA ASP A 220 8.44 13.67 -41.36
C ASP A 220 9.14 12.46 -40.72
N LYS A 221 10.18 11.98 -41.40
CA LYS A 221 10.99 10.83 -40.97
C LYS A 221 11.64 11.05 -39.61
N HIS A 222 11.93 12.29 -39.21
CA HIS A 222 12.50 12.57 -37.90
C HIS A 222 11.48 12.37 -36.79
N LEU A 223 10.23 12.85 -36.99
CA LEU A 223 9.14 12.62 -36.04
C LEU A 223 8.76 11.14 -35.95
N LEU A 224 8.67 10.44 -37.08
CA LEU A 224 8.36 9.00 -37.11
C LEU A 224 9.42 8.17 -36.37
N ARG A 225 10.71 8.51 -36.53
CA ARG A 225 11.82 7.85 -35.79
C ARG A 225 11.76 8.12 -34.29
N GLN A 226 11.45 9.36 -33.88
CA GLN A 226 11.28 9.68 -32.47
C GLN A 226 10.10 8.91 -31.86
N LEU A 227 8.96 8.84 -32.56
CA LEU A 227 7.80 8.08 -32.13
C LEU A 227 8.15 6.60 -31.96
N ALA A 228 8.82 5.99 -32.95
CA ALA A 228 9.28 4.61 -32.88
C ALA A 228 10.22 4.37 -31.68
N GLY A 229 11.13 5.30 -31.40
CA GLY A 229 12.00 5.24 -30.22
C GLY A 229 11.22 5.23 -28.90
N TYR A 230 10.22 6.09 -28.74
CA TYR A 230 9.36 6.07 -27.55
C TYR A 230 8.52 4.79 -27.44
N ILE A 231 8.04 4.24 -28.57
CA ILE A 231 7.36 2.94 -28.55
C ILE A 231 8.29 1.83 -28.05
N GLN A 232 9.55 1.83 -28.46
CA GLN A 232 10.54 0.87 -27.95
C GLN A 232 10.78 1.03 -26.44
N TYR A 233 10.94 2.25 -25.94
CA TYR A 233 11.09 2.49 -24.49
C TYR A 233 9.86 2.00 -23.69
N LEU A 234 8.66 2.26 -24.20
CA LEU A 234 7.42 1.72 -23.60
C LEU A 234 7.43 0.20 -23.55
N ASN A 235 7.83 -0.47 -24.63
CA ASN A 235 7.92 -1.93 -24.66
C ASN A 235 8.97 -2.47 -23.69
N MET A 236 10.15 -1.87 -23.62
CA MET A 236 11.18 -2.26 -22.65
C MET A 236 10.66 -2.15 -21.21
N SER A 237 10.00 -1.04 -20.87
CA SER A 237 9.40 -0.83 -19.54
C SER A 237 8.31 -1.87 -19.25
N ARG A 238 7.42 -2.16 -20.20
CA ARG A 238 6.34 -3.15 -20.05
C ARG A 238 6.85 -4.58 -19.92
N ILE A 239 7.85 -4.97 -20.71
CA ILE A 239 8.52 -6.27 -20.62
C ILE A 239 9.16 -6.42 -19.24
N ARG A 240 9.85 -5.38 -18.76
CA ARG A 240 10.42 -5.37 -17.40
C ARG A 240 9.34 -5.50 -16.34
N LEU A 241 8.22 -4.78 -16.46
CA LEU A 241 7.08 -4.90 -15.52
C LEU A 241 6.50 -6.31 -15.50
N ILE A 242 6.40 -7.01 -16.64
CA ILE A 242 5.97 -8.41 -16.70
C ILE A 242 6.88 -9.29 -15.82
N PHE A 243 8.20 -9.21 -16.01
CA PHE A 243 9.15 -10.01 -15.24
C PHE A 243 9.12 -9.69 -13.74
N LEU A 244 9.10 -8.39 -13.38
CA LEU A 244 9.03 -7.97 -11.98
C LEU A 244 7.74 -8.43 -11.29
N LYS A 245 6.60 -8.33 -11.98
CA LYS A 245 5.30 -8.77 -11.44
C LYS A 245 5.23 -10.29 -11.32
N GLN A 246 5.82 -11.05 -12.27
CA GLN A 246 5.95 -12.50 -12.15
C GLN A 246 6.78 -12.91 -10.93
N ASP A 247 7.94 -12.29 -10.73
CA ASP A 247 8.80 -12.52 -9.56
C ASP A 247 8.10 -12.14 -8.25
N LEU A 248 7.39 -11.01 -8.22
CA LEU A 248 6.58 -10.60 -7.06
C LEU A 248 5.52 -11.67 -6.72
N LYS A 249 4.77 -12.14 -7.72
CA LYS A 249 3.74 -13.18 -7.51
C LYS A 249 4.35 -14.48 -6.96
N GLN A 250 5.45 -14.96 -7.53
CA GLN A 250 6.13 -16.16 -7.05
C GLN A 250 6.64 -15.99 -5.61
N SER A 251 7.20 -14.83 -5.31
CA SER A 251 7.70 -14.50 -3.98
C SER A 251 6.57 -14.47 -2.94
N GLY A 252 5.42 -13.87 -3.29
CA GLY A 252 4.24 -13.84 -2.43
C GLY A 252 3.71 -15.25 -2.15
N GLN A 253 3.61 -16.10 -3.17
CA GLN A 253 3.16 -17.49 -3.01
C GLN A 253 4.10 -18.32 -2.12
N ALA A 254 5.41 -18.19 -2.30
CA ALA A 254 6.40 -18.85 -1.45
C ALA A 254 6.28 -18.38 0.01
N LEU A 255 6.13 -17.06 0.21
CA LEU A 255 6.03 -16.45 1.53
C LEU A 255 4.73 -16.87 2.24
N ILE A 256 3.60 -16.94 1.54
CA ILE A 256 2.35 -17.50 2.09
C ILE A 256 2.57 -18.91 2.65
N GLY A 257 3.21 -19.78 1.87
CA GLY A 257 3.52 -21.16 2.29
C GLY A 257 4.40 -21.20 3.55
N LYS A 258 5.43 -20.35 3.59
CA LYS A 258 6.33 -20.25 4.73
C LYS A 258 5.63 -19.73 5.99
N LEU A 259 4.85 -18.66 5.87
CA LEU A 259 4.13 -18.03 6.97
C LEU A 259 3.07 -18.97 7.56
N ARG A 260 2.32 -19.69 6.72
CA ARG A 260 1.36 -20.70 7.20
C ARG A 260 2.05 -21.78 8.04
N LYS A 261 3.23 -22.23 7.62
CA LYS A 261 4.02 -23.22 8.37
C LYS A 261 4.55 -22.68 9.70
N ILE A 262 5.10 -21.47 9.72
CA ILE A 262 5.67 -20.84 10.92
C ILE A 262 4.58 -20.59 11.98
N TYR A 263 3.43 -20.04 11.55
CA TYR A 263 2.38 -19.59 12.45
C TYR A 263 1.26 -20.60 12.68
N LYS A 264 1.32 -21.77 12.02
CA LYS A 264 0.29 -22.84 12.05
C LYS A 264 -1.09 -22.30 11.65
N LEU A 265 -1.14 -21.63 10.50
CA LEU A 265 -2.33 -21.01 9.92
C LEU A 265 -2.90 -21.83 8.76
#